data_AF-A0A6B3F188-F1
#
_entry.id   AF-A0A6B3F188-F1
#
_cell.length_a   1.000
_cell.length_b   1.000
_cell.length_c   1.000
_cell.angle_alpha   90.00
_cell.angle_beta   90.00
_cell.angle_gamma   90.00
#
_symmetry.space_group_name_H-M   'P 1'
#
loop_
_entity.id
_entity.type
_entity.pdbx_description
1 polymer ?
#
loop_
_entity_poly.entity_id
_entity_poly.type
_entity_poly.pdbx_seq_one_letter_code
_entity_poly.pdbx_strand_id
1 'polypeptide(L)'
;MRRTLAVLNVAMAAGSAVAAVIAVARPPLLLPAGTEPTAGLQVYAEAYAVRAVPLAAALVYALKGERRALVPVLAVAGAAQLGDAYIGVSRGVTGMAVGGTLAAATHLGTAWWLIRRTGAPALGSPA
;
A
#
# COMPACT_ATOMS: atom_id res chain seq x y z
N MET A 1 -1.14 16.29 8.79
CA MET A 1 0.00 15.39 8.52
C MET A 1 1.11 16.18 7.81
N ARG A 2 2.39 15.85 8.02
CA ARG A 2 3.49 16.50 7.27
C ARG A 2 3.33 16.21 5.77
N ARG A 3 3.56 17.21 4.90
CA ARG A 3 3.43 17.06 3.44
C ARG A 3 4.26 15.89 2.90
N THR A 4 5.48 15.71 3.41
CA THR A 4 6.36 14.60 3.04
C THR A 4 5.73 13.23 3.26
N LEU A 5 5.07 13.01 4.42
CA LEU A 5 4.38 11.74 4.69
C LEU A 5 3.20 11.53 3.74
N ALA A 6 2.46 12.59 3.42
CA ALA A 6 1.38 12.50 2.42
C ALA A 6 1.92 12.05 1.06
N VAL A 7 2.98 12.70 0.57
CA VAL A 7 3.61 12.40 -0.71
C VAL A 7 4.14 10.96 -0.74
N LEU A 8 4.80 10.51 0.33
CA LEU A 8 5.30 9.13 0.41
C LEU A 8 4.16 8.10 0.37
N ASN A 9 3.07 8.32 1.10
CA ASN A 9 1.92 7.43 1.06
C ASN A 9 1.26 7.39 -0.32
N VAL A 10 1.13 8.54 -0.99
CA VAL A 10 0.61 8.59 -2.36
C VAL A 10 1.53 7.83 -3.31
N ALA A 11 2.85 8.05 -3.22
CA ALA A 11 3.82 7.40 -4.09
C ALA A 11 3.79 5.87 -3.92
N MET A 12 3.75 5.37 -2.68
CA MET A 12 3.68 3.93 -2.39
C MET A 12 2.37 3.32 -2.90
N ALA A 13 1.24 3.98 -2.67
CA ALA A 13 -0.06 3.49 -3.15
C ALA A 13 -0.16 3.51 -4.68
N ALA A 14 0.31 4.58 -5.33
CA ALA A 14 0.35 4.68 -6.79
C ALA A 14 1.28 3.62 -7.39
N GLY A 15 2.47 3.42 -6.83
CA GLY A 15 3.40 2.38 -7.27
C GLY A 15 2.80 0.98 -7.18
N SER A 16 2.09 0.70 -6.08
CA SER A 16 1.41 -0.59 -5.88
C SER A 16 0.28 -0.81 -6.88
N ALA A 17 -0.54 0.21 -7.13
CA ALA A 17 -1.59 0.16 -8.14
C ALA A 17 -1.02 -0.01 -9.56
N VAL A 18 0.05 0.70 -9.91
CA VAL A 18 0.74 0.55 -11.20
C VAL A 18 1.30 -0.87 -11.36
N ALA A 19 1.93 -1.42 -10.32
CA ALA A 19 2.43 -2.80 -10.35
C ALA A 19 1.28 -3.80 -10.58
N ALA A 20 0.13 -3.62 -9.93
CA ALA A 20 -1.03 -4.47 -10.14
C ALA A 20 -1.58 -4.36 -11.58
N VAL A 21 -1.60 -3.15 -12.17
CA VAL A 21 -2.01 -2.96 -13.57
C VAL A 21 -1.00 -3.62 -14.53
N ILE A 22 0.30 -3.50 -14.28
CA ILE A 22 1.33 -4.18 -15.08
C ILE A 22 1.17 -5.69 -14.98
N ALA A 23 0.85 -6.24 -13.81
CA ALA A 23 0.64 -7.68 -13.61
C ALA A 23 -0.48 -8.24 -14.49
N VAL A 24 -1.50 -7.42 -14.81
CA VAL A 24 -2.60 -7.79 -15.71
C VAL A 24 -2.23 -7.56 -17.17
N ALA A 25 -1.73 -6.36 -17.49
CA ALA A 25 -1.54 -5.91 -18.87
C ALA A 25 -0.29 -6.49 -19.54
N ARG A 26 0.78 -6.69 -18.76
CA ARG A 26 2.07 -7.24 -19.21
C ARG A 26 2.72 -8.10 -18.12
N PRO A 27 2.12 -9.27 -17.77
CA PRO A 27 2.63 -10.15 -16.71
C PRO A 27 4.13 -10.48 -16.82
N PRO A 28 4.72 -10.71 -18.01
CA PRO A 28 6.15 -11.05 -18.14
C PRO A 28 7.12 -10.00 -17.58
N LEU A 29 6.68 -8.76 -17.33
CA LEU A 29 7.51 -7.71 -16.72
C LEU A 29 7.72 -7.89 -15.21
N LEU A 30 6.85 -8.66 -14.54
CA LEU A 30 6.87 -8.85 -13.09
C LEU A 30 7.07 -10.30 -12.68
N LEU A 31 6.87 -11.24 -13.61
CA LEU A 31 7.11 -12.65 -13.36
C LEU A 31 8.61 -12.97 -13.41
N PRO A 32 9.06 -14.00 -12.66
CA PRO A 32 10.40 -14.54 -12.83
C PRO A 32 10.66 -14.94 -14.28
N ALA A 33 11.89 -14.74 -14.76
CA ALA A 33 12.28 -15.08 -16.12
C ALA A 33 11.96 -16.56 -16.45
N GLY A 34 11.36 -16.80 -17.62
CA GLY A 34 10.93 -18.13 -18.05
C GLY A 34 9.60 -18.61 -17.47
N THR A 35 8.90 -17.78 -16.69
CA THR A 35 7.55 -18.10 -16.21
C THR A 35 6.50 -17.73 -17.26
N GLU A 36 5.79 -18.73 -17.76
CA GLU A 36 4.66 -18.50 -18.67
C GLU A 36 3.39 -18.10 -17.90
N PRO A 37 2.69 -17.03 -18.32
CA PRO A 37 1.42 -16.66 -17.72
C PRO A 37 0.36 -17.75 -17.96
N THR A 38 -0.32 -18.17 -16.90
CA THR A 38 -1.45 -19.10 -17.00
C THR A 38 -2.78 -18.35 -16.88
N ALA A 39 -3.86 -18.93 -17.40
CA ALA A 39 -5.20 -18.36 -17.24
C ALA A 39 -5.58 -18.18 -15.75
N GLY A 40 -5.19 -19.13 -14.89
CA GLY A 40 -5.41 -19.02 -13.45
C GLY A 40 -4.65 -17.83 -12.84
N LEU A 41 -3.39 -17.62 -13.23
CA LEU A 41 -2.61 -16.46 -12.81
C LEU A 41 -3.26 -15.15 -13.26
N GLN A 42 -3.77 -15.09 -14.49
CA GLN A 42 -4.43 -13.92 -15.05
C GLN A 42 -5.67 -13.52 -14.22
N VAL A 43 -6.52 -14.49 -13.86
CA VAL A 43 -7.71 -14.25 -13.00
C VAL A 43 -7.32 -13.68 -11.64
N TYR A 44 -6.27 -14.22 -11.00
CA TYR A 44 -5.79 -13.69 -9.74
C TYR A 44 -5.19 -12.29 -9.89
N ALA A 45 -4.40 -12.04 -10.94
CA ALA A 45 -3.83 -10.72 -11.20
C ALA A 45 -4.92 -9.65 -11.37
N GLU A 46 -5.98 -9.98 -12.11
CA GLU A 46 -7.15 -9.10 -12.28
C GLU A 46 -7.87 -8.86 -10.94
N ALA A 47 -8.11 -9.91 -10.15
CA ALA A 47 -8.72 -9.78 -8.83
C ALA A 47 -7.89 -8.90 -7.88
N TYR A 48 -6.55 -9.01 -7.91
CA TYR A 48 -5.67 -8.15 -7.13
C TYR A 48 -5.69 -6.71 -7.65
N ALA A 49 -5.69 -6.48 -8.96
CA ALA A 49 -5.76 -5.14 -9.55
C ALA A 49 -7.06 -4.41 -9.19
N VAL A 50 -8.21 -5.09 -9.27
CA VAL A 50 -9.52 -4.55 -8.88
C VAL A 50 -9.59 -4.19 -7.40
N ARG A 51 -8.72 -4.75 -6.55
CA ARG A 51 -8.61 -4.39 -5.13
C ARG A 51 -7.62 -3.26 -4.90
N ALA A 52 -6.44 -3.36 -5.50
CA ALA A 52 -5.33 -2.43 -5.29
C ALA A 52 -5.64 -1.03 -5.82
N VAL A 53 -6.25 -0.92 -7.00
CA VAL A 53 -6.53 0.38 -7.64
C VAL A 53 -7.55 1.21 -6.84
N PRO A 54 -8.72 0.68 -6.45
CA PRO A 54 -9.67 1.43 -5.63
C PRO A 54 -9.10 1.77 -4.24
N LEU A 55 -8.31 0.88 -3.64
CA LEU A 55 -7.68 1.15 -2.34
C LEU A 55 -6.68 2.31 -2.43
N ALA A 56 -5.86 2.34 -3.48
CA ALA A 56 -4.95 3.44 -3.76
C ALA A 56 -5.71 4.76 -4.00
N ALA A 57 -6.80 4.72 -4.78
CA ALA A 57 -7.65 5.88 -5.02
C ALA A 57 -8.31 6.41 -3.73
N ALA A 58 -8.84 5.51 -2.90
CA ALA A 58 -9.44 5.84 -1.61
C ALA A 58 -8.41 6.50 -0.68
N LEU A 59 -7.16 6.02 -0.66
CA LEU A 59 -6.10 6.64 0.12
C LEU A 59 -5.78 8.05 -0.39
N VAL A 60 -5.63 8.23 -1.70
CA VAL A 60 -5.39 9.56 -2.30
C VAL A 60 -6.53 10.52 -1.97
N TYR A 61 -7.78 10.06 -2.03
CA TYR A 61 -8.95 10.84 -1.67
C TYR A 61 -8.94 11.22 -0.18
N ALA A 62 -8.71 10.26 0.72
CA ALA A 62 -8.65 10.50 2.16
C ALA A 62 -7.53 11.49 2.54
N LEU A 63 -6.40 11.45 1.82
CA LEU A 63 -5.30 12.39 2.01
C LEU A 63 -5.62 13.83 1.59
N LYS A 64 -6.59 14.03 0.69
CA LYS A 64 -6.98 15.36 0.18
C LYS A 64 -8.01 16.08 1.06
N GLY A 65 -8.82 15.38 1.86
CA GLY A 65 -9.88 16.05 2.61
C GLY A 65 -10.48 15.25 3.78
N GLU A 66 -10.57 13.93 3.68
CA GLU A 66 -11.33 13.13 4.64
C GLU A 66 -10.48 12.53 5.76
N ARG A 67 -10.16 13.36 6.78
CA ARG A 67 -9.27 12.96 7.88
C ARG A 67 -9.82 11.82 8.74
N ARG A 68 -11.14 11.63 8.82
CA ARG A 68 -11.77 10.57 9.62
C ARG A 68 -11.50 9.18 9.04
N ALA A 69 -11.50 9.06 7.72
CA ALA A 69 -11.25 7.80 7.02
C ALA A 69 -9.75 7.49 6.83
N LEU A 70 -8.87 8.46 7.06
CA LEU A 70 -7.45 8.33 6.71
C LEU A 70 -6.75 7.21 7.48
N VAL A 71 -6.95 7.11 8.80
CA VAL A 71 -6.31 6.05 9.62
C VAL A 71 -6.77 4.64 9.21
N PRO A 72 -8.08 4.33 9.11
CA PRO A 72 -8.50 2.99 8.69
C PRO A 72 -8.06 2.65 7.26
N VAL A 73 -8.09 3.61 6.32
CA VAL A 73 -7.62 3.36 4.94
C VAL A 73 -6.12 3.09 4.91
N LEU A 74 -5.30 3.83 5.66
CA LEU A 74 -3.87 3.55 5.81
C LEU A 74 -3.60 2.17 6.44
N ALA A 75 -4.41 1.77 7.43
CA ALA A 75 -4.27 0.46 8.06
C ALA A 75 -4.55 -0.68 7.07
N VAL A 76 -5.63 -0.57 6.29
CA VAL A 76 -5.98 -1.57 5.26
C VAL A 76 -4.93 -1.62 4.15
N ALA A 77 -4.48 -0.45 3.65
CA ALA A 77 -3.40 -0.37 2.68
C ALA A 77 -2.12 -1.00 3.20
N GLY A 78 -1.73 -0.68 4.44
CA GLY A 78 -0.56 -1.25 5.09
C GLY A 78 -0.65 -2.77 5.26
N ALA A 79 -1.82 -3.29 5.65
CA ALA A 79 -2.04 -4.73 5.80
C ALA A 79 -1.97 -5.47 4.45
N ALA A 80 -2.50 -4.88 3.38
CA ALA A 80 -2.36 -5.44 2.03
C ALA A 80 -0.88 -5.55 1.63
N GLN A 81 -0.09 -4.49 1.86
CA GLN A 81 1.34 -4.49 1.50
C GLN A 81 2.19 -5.40 2.39
N LEU A 82 1.78 -5.67 3.62
CA LEU A 82 2.39 -6.74 4.44
C LEU A 82 2.12 -8.12 3.84
N GLY A 83 0.91 -8.35 3.32
CA GLY A 83 0.58 -9.56 2.58
C GLY A 83 1.48 -9.74 1.36
N ASP A 84 1.69 -8.67 0.59
CA ASP A 84 2.61 -8.68 -0.54
C ASP A 84 4.04 -8.98 -0.10
N ALA A 85 4.52 -8.35 0.97
CA ALA A 85 5.85 -8.60 1.50
C ALA A 85 6.04 -10.08 1.89
N TYR A 86 5.05 -10.65 2.60
CA TYR A 86 5.06 -12.05 3.00
C TYR A 86 5.08 -13.01 1.81
N ILE A 87 4.25 -12.75 0.78
CA ILE A 87 4.24 -13.54 -0.45
C ILE A 87 5.59 -13.42 -1.16
N GLY A 88 6.13 -12.19 -1.27
CA GLY A 88 7.43 -11.95 -1.88
C GLY A 88 8.56 -12.72 -1.21
N VAL A 89 8.61 -12.73 0.13
CA VAL A 89 9.59 -13.52 0.89
C VAL A 89 9.39 -15.02 0.67
N SER A 90 8.16 -15.51 0.85
CA SER A 90 7.85 -16.95 0.76
C SER A 90 8.03 -17.54 -0.64
N ARG A 91 7.94 -16.70 -1.68
CA ARG A 91 8.07 -17.11 -3.09
C ARG A 91 9.39 -16.66 -3.74
N GLY A 92 10.30 -16.02 -2.99
CA GLY A 92 11.58 -15.54 -3.52
C GLY A 92 11.45 -14.39 -4.54
N VAL A 93 10.33 -13.64 -4.51
CA VAL A 93 10.10 -12.49 -5.40
C VAL A 93 10.60 -11.23 -4.71
N THR A 94 11.90 -10.94 -4.88
CA THR A 94 12.60 -9.85 -4.17
C THR A 94 11.92 -8.49 -4.33
N GLY A 95 11.44 -8.15 -5.54
CA GLY A 95 10.77 -6.88 -5.81
C GLY A 95 9.49 -6.72 -4.97
N MET A 96 8.69 -7.78 -4.85
CA MET A 96 7.47 -7.80 -4.05
C MET A 96 7.79 -7.74 -2.54
N ALA A 97 8.82 -8.47 -2.10
CA ALA A 97 9.28 -8.46 -0.71
C ALA A 97 9.70 -7.06 -0.26
N VAL A 98 10.59 -6.41 -1.03
CA VAL A 98 11.13 -5.09 -0.70
C VAL A 98 10.05 -4.01 -0.88
N GLY A 99 9.37 -3.99 -2.02
CA GLY A 99 8.34 -3.00 -2.32
C GLY A 99 7.17 -3.05 -1.33
N GLY A 100 6.66 -4.26 -1.05
CA GLY A 100 5.61 -4.49 -0.06
C GLY A 100 6.05 -4.05 1.34
N THR A 101 7.28 -4.35 1.75
CA THR A 101 7.80 -3.94 3.07
C THR A 101 7.89 -2.42 3.20
N LEU A 102 8.43 -1.72 2.20
CA LEU A 102 8.56 -0.26 2.22
C LEU A 102 7.19 0.42 2.24
N ALA A 103 6.25 -0.05 1.44
CA ALA A 103 4.90 0.49 1.39
C ALA A 103 4.14 0.21 2.70
N ALA A 104 4.23 -1.01 3.23
CA ALA A 104 3.65 -1.37 4.53
C ALA A 104 4.18 -0.50 5.67
N ALA A 105 5.51 -0.35 5.77
CA ALA A 105 6.15 0.48 6.78
C ALA A 105 5.69 1.95 6.66
N THR A 106 5.55 2.45 5.44
CA THR A 106 5.09 3.82 5.18
C THR A 106 3.64 4.01 5.63
N HIS A 107 2.72 3.13 5.21
CA HIS A 107 1.30 3.24 5.53
C HIS A 107 1.02 3.03 7.02
N LEU A 108 1.54 1.94 7.60
CA LEU A 108 1.33 1.61 9.01
C LEU A 108 2.06 2.57 9.95
N GLY A 109 3.29 2.97 9.60
CA GLY A 109 4.02 3.98 10.36
C GLY A 109 3.30 5.33 10.38
N THR A 110 2.69 5.71 9.25
CA THR A 110 1.86 6.92 9.17
C THR A 110 0.58 6.79 9.99
N ALA A 111 -0.13 5.66 9.90
CA ALA A 111 -1.33 5.40 10.71
C ALA A 111 -1.02 5.46 12.20
N TRP A 112 0.04 4.77 12.64
CA TRP A 112 0.50 4.79 14.02
C TRP A 112 0.87 6.19 14.51
N TRP A 113 1.59 6.96 13.68
CA TRP A 113 1.95 8.34 14.01
C TRP A 113 0.72 9.23 14.17
N LEU A 114 -0.28 9.07 13.29
CA LEU A 114 -1.55 9.80 13.39
C LEU A 114 -2.29 9.44 14.68
N ILE A 115 -2.42 8.15 15.00
CA ILE A 115 -3.07 7.65 16.22
C ILE A 115 -2.39 8.26 17.46
N ARG A 116 -1.05 8.25 17.53
CA ARG A 116 -0.33 8.84 18.66
C ARG A 116 -0.53 10.34 18.79
N ARG A 117 -0.67 11.07 17.68
CA ARG A 117 -0.89 12.52 17.71
C ARG A 117 -2.32 12.92 18.01
N THR A 118 -3.30 12.09 17.66
CA THR A 118 -4.72 12.34 17.97
C THR A 118 -5.11 11.80 19.35
N GLY A 119 -4.36 10.84 19.90
CA GLY A 119 -4.60 10.25 21.21
C GLY A 119 -3.72 10.78 22.36
N ALA A 120 -2.72 11.64 22.10
CA ALA A 120 -1.93 12.25 23.16
C ALA A 120 -2.74 13.38 23.85
N PRO A 121 -2.88 13.38 25.19
CA PRO A 121 -3.37 14.53 25.93
C PRO A 121 -2.48 15.74 25.64
N ALA A 122 -3.06 16.94 25.59
CA ALA A 122 -2.30 18.19 25.54
C ALA A 122 -1.46 18.31 26.82
N LEU A 123 -0.20 17.88 26.77
CA LEU A 123 0.77 18.17 27.81
C LEU A 123 1.11 19.65 27.70
N GLY A 124 0.45 20.47 28.52
CA GLY A 124 0.79 21.87 28.74
C GLY A 124 -0.26 22.86 28.28
N SER A 125 -1.34 22.98 29.03
CA SER A 125 -1.88 24.32 29.34
C SER A 125 -1.48 24.63 30.78
N PRO A 126 -0.55 25.56 31.04
CA PRO A 126 -0.33 26.06 32.38
C PRO A 126 -1.49 26.97 32.80
N ALA A 127 -2.01 26.65 34.00
CA ALA A 127 -2.93 27.37 34.90
C ALA A 127 -4.31 27.78 34.36
#